data_AF-A0A7X9IB46-F1
#
_entry.id   AF-A0A7X9IB46-F1
#
_cell.length_a   1.000
_cell.length_b   1.000
_cell.length_c   1.000
_cell.angle_alpha   90.00
_cell.angle_beta   90.00
_cell.angle_gamma   90.00
#
_symmetry.space_group_name_H-M   'P 1'
#
loop_
_entity.id
_entity.type
_entity.pdbx_description
1 polymer ?
#
loop_
_entity_poly.entity_id
_entity_poly.type
_entity_poly.pdbx_seq_one_letter_code
_entity_poly.pdbx_strand_id
1 'polypeptide(L)'
;MPGIKEGVLLKSFLIWLLLEIPVLSAAQNSVSFNEIQDFLSNHIPIDNQNWEISQSPVSGYVYLANSAGLVEYNGITSRTFYMPFRQGVRSVNVNSSGTIYTGSFEDFGYWEKNPEGGLDFHSLATGADVPKNDEIWNIFERDSTLFFQSFTSIYRYDTSGVTRIPGPSNMLFMFPAGERYIVQGIGVGLFWFNGEAFEFIPGSEGFSYVKVHAVIYRGNGECWICTANEGIHVFDGKTFKLQDSEISSYLREHTCNAGLIVNDSLLDFGTILKGIVFSDETGNILKSYDYSNGLNNNTVLALYIDHSGGLWIGLDDGVNFIDVSSPVTLYANTSGDLGTIYSAIRNGDQLYLGTNHGLFTADIVRRRGGYDFLNLKIIPNTQGQVWTLGRFRDQILCGHNDGTFLLDGNIFRRISDVTGGWSVRQYNDLLLEGTYTGIISFAINPEGKWSFRNRIIGYIEPSRSIEVDYLGYIWATHPQKGIYRLELNEKADSVINTLYFSSTGDTSARVSISKINNQVIFMTCGNIFCFDYENK
;
A
#
# COMPACT_ATOMS: atom_id res chain seq x y z
N MET A 1 20.34 32.42 -35.35
CA MET A 1 21.57 31.81 -35.88
C MET A 1 22.71 32.15 -34.93
N PRO A 2 23.26 31.17 -34.19
CA PRO A 2 24.21 31.41 -33.11
C PRO A 2 25.67 31.30 -33.59
N GLY A 3 26.53 32.16 -33.03
CA GLY A 3 27.98 32.10 -33.20
C GLY A 3 28.63 31.46 -31.98
N ILE A 4 29.14 30.24 -32.16
CA ILE A 4 29.94 29.47 -31.20
C ILE A 4 31.39 29.98 -31.25
N LYS A 5 32.06 30.10 -30.10
CA LYS A 5 33.52 30.19 -30.01
C LYS A 5 34.04 29.17 -29.01
N GLU A 6 34.81 28.21 -29.53
CA GLU A 6 35.67 27.31 -28.77
C GLU A 6 37.00 27.99 -28.42
N GLY A 7 37.55 27.64 -27.26
CA GLY A 7 38.90 28.00 -26.85
C GLY A 7 39.53 26.86 -26.06
N VAL A 8 40.46 26.16 -26.69
CA VAL A 8 41.34 25.13 -26.10
C VAL A 8 42.58 25.82 -25.53
N LEU A 9 43.00 25.46 -24.31
CA LEU A 9 44.41 25.48 -23.90
C LEU A 9 44.68 24.51 -22.75
N LEU A 10 45.86 23.91 -22.83
CA LEU A 10 46.28 22.62 -22.28
C LEU A 10 47.13 22.77 -21.02
N LYS A 11 47.15 21.70 -20.19
CA LYS A 11 48.19 21.25 -19.24
C LYS A 11 48.43 22.02 -17.93
N SER A 12 48.13 21.35 -16.82
CA SER A 12 49.04 21.21 -15.67
C SER A 12 48.62 19.99 -14.83
N PHE A 13 49.44 18.95 -14.85
CA PHE A 13 49.32 17.73 -14.05
C PHE A 13 49.87 18.02 -12.64
N LEU A 14 49.08 17.81 -11.59
CA LEU A 14 49.56 17.77 -10.21
C LEU A 14 48.94 16.55 -9.54
N ILE A 15 49.75 15.50 -9.42
CA ILE A 15 49.43 14.24 -8.76
C ILE A 15 49.47 14.50 -7.25
N TRP A 16 48.31 14.54 -6.60
CA TRP A 16 48.21 14.41 -5.16
C TRP A 16 48.04 12.93 -4.81
N LEU A 17 49.09 12.36 -4.21
CA LEU A 17 49.11 11.03 -3.64
C LEU A 17 48.26 11.07 -2.35
N LEU A 18 46.99 10.68 -2.43
CA LEU A 18 46.16 10.41 -1.25
C LEU A 18 46.45 8.99 -0.77
N LEU A 19 47.10 8.91 0.38
CA LEU A 19 47.23 7.69 1.19
C LEU A 19 45.83 7.16 1.53
N GLU A 20 45.46 6.03 0.94
CA GLU A 20 44.29 5.27 1.38
C GLU A 20 44.58 4.66 2.75
N ILE A 21 44.14 5.35 3.80
CA ILE A 21 43.90 4.76 5.10
C ILE A 21 42.56 4.02 4.96
N PRO A 22 42.50 2.70 5.14
CA PRO A 22 41.23 1.99 5.14
C PRO A 22 40.48 2.44 6.40
N VAL A 23 39.57 3.39 6.22
CA VAL A 23 38.52 3.64 7.19
C VAL A 23 37.69 2.36 7.15
N LEU A 24 37.86 1.51 8.17
CA LEU A 24 36.87 0.52 8.53
C LEU A 24 35.56 1.30 8.77
N SER A 25 34.75 1.39 7.72
CA SER A 25 33.33 1.62 7.87
C SER A 25 32.83 0.41 8.65
N ALA A 26 32.74 0.57 9.96
CA ALA A 26 31.73 -0.15 10.70
C ALA A 26 30.41 0.33 10.10
N ALA A 27 29.95 -0.37 9.06
CA ALA A 27 28.54 -0.44 8.78
C ALA A 27 27.93 -0.85 10.11
N GLN A 28 27.31 0.10 10.80
CA GLN A 28 26.34 -0.26 11.80
C GLN A 28 25.35 -1.14 11.03
N ASN A 29 25.43 -2.45 11.27
CA ASN A 29 24.26 -3.29 11.17
C ASN A 29 23.27 -2.67 12.15
N SER A 30 22.56 -1.62 11.71
CA SER A 30 21.23 -1.37 12.20
C SER A 30 20.55 -2.69 11.95
N VAL A 31 20.28 -3.41 13.03
CA VAL A 31 19.22 -4.41 13.03
C VAL A 31 18.03 -3.67 12.45
N SER A 32 17.77 -3.85 11.14
CA SER A 32 16.55 -3.36 10.56
C SER A 32 15.51 -4.25 11.19
N PHE A 33 14.78 -3.70 12.17
CA PHE A 33 13.44 -4.19 12.33
C PHE A 33 12.81 -4.07 10.93
N ASN A 34 12.34 -5.19 10.37
CA ASN A 34 11.64 -5.16 9.09
C ASN A 34 10.30 -4.46 9.36
N GLU A 35 10.33 -3.17 9.13
CA GLU A 35 9.23 -2.25 9.35
C GLU A 35 8.26 -2.39 8.18
N ILE A 36 7.06 -2.95 8.44
CA ILE A 36 6.02 -3.11 7.43
C ILE A 36 5.47 -1.73 7.09
N GLN A 37 5.95 -1.14 6.00
CA GLN A 37 5.27 -0.05 5.34
C GLN A 37 4.53 -0.63 4.15
N ASP A 38 3.21 -0.45 4.13
CA ASP A 38 2.38 -1.19 3.22
C ASP A 38 1.31 -0.38 2.52
N PHE A 39 1.00 -0.85 1.31
CA PHE A 39 -0.05 -0.32 0.48
C PHE A 39 -1.05 -1.44 0.18
N LEU A 40 -2.24 -1.34 0.77
CA LEU A 40 -3.35 -2.25 0.55
C LEU A 40 -4.23 -1.75 -0.61
N SER A 41 -4.32 -2.56 -1.66
CA SER A 41 -5.28 -2.38 -2.76
C SER A 41 -6.45 -3.34 -2.60
N ASN A 42 -7.67 -2.81 -2.82
CA ASN A 42 -8.93 -3.54 -2.71
C ASN A 42 -9.82 -3.43 -3.96
N HIS A 43 -9.33 -2.84 -5.04
CA HIS A 43 -10.06 -2.64 -6.30
C HIS A 43 -9.60 -3.64 -7.38
N ILE A 44 -9.55 -4.92 -7.06
CA ILE A 44 -9.18 -5.99 -8.00
C ILE A 44 -10.49 -6.62 -8.50
N PRO A 45 -10.78 -6.62 -9.81
CA PRO A 45 -12.08 -7.02 -10.37
C PRO A 45 -12.22 -8.55 -10.44
N ILE A 46 -12.17 -9.21 -9.31
CA ILE A 46 -12.29 -10.66 -9.18
C ILE A 46 -13.37 -10.95 -8.14
N ASP A 47 -14.30 -11.83 -8.50
CA ASP A 47 -15.46 -12.16 -7.66
C ASP A 47 -15.11 -13.21 -6.60
N ASN A 48 -16.14 -13.70 -5.92
CA ASN A 48 -16.10 -14.51 -4.71
C ASN A 48 -15.33 -15.83 -4.86
N GLN A 49 -14.82 -16.30 -3.71
CA GLN A 49 -14.18 -17.59 -3.47
C GLN A 49 -12.92 -17.84 -4.28
N ASN A 50 -11.83 -17.25 -3.81
CA ASN A 50 -10.49 -17.37 -4.37
C ASN A 50 -9.65 -18.32 -3.52
N TRP A 51 -9.55 -19.56 -3.97
CA TRP A 51 -9.11 -20.72 -3.20
C TRP A 51 -7.60 -20.94 -3.17
N GLU A 52 -6.90 -20.57 -4.24
CA GLU A 52 -5.45 -20.64 -4.37
C GLU A 52 -5.01 -19.61 -5.41
N ILE A 53 -3.78 -19.13 -5.31
CA ILE A 53 -3.22 -18.08 -6.15
C ILE A 53 -1.83 -18.53 -6.61
N SER A 54 -1.49 -18.27 -7.86
CA SER A 54 -0.17 -18.51 -8.42
C SER A 54 0.17 -17.46 -9.47
N GLN A 55 1.44 -17.09 -9.60
CA GLN A 55 1.90 -16.13 -10.62
C GLN A 55 2.73 -16.82 -11.68
N SER A 56 2.53 -16.47 -12.96
CA SER A 56 3.43 -16.91 -14.03
C SER A 56 4.77 -16.18 -13.94
N PRO A 57 5.91 -16.90 -13.83
CA PRO A 57 7.23 -16.27 -13.88
C PRO A 57 7.58 -15.77 -15.30
N VAL A 58 6.84 -16.19 -16.32
CA VAL A 58 7.08 -15.82 -17.71
C VAL A 58 6.33 -14.55 -18.11
N SER A 59 5.04 -14.45 -17.78
CA SER A 59 4.20 -13.30 -18.15
C SER A 59 4.01 -12.28 -17.03
N GLY A 60 4.22 -12.67 -15.77
CA GLY A 60 3.88 -11.88 -14.58
C GLY A 60 2.38 -11.88 -14.24
N TYR A 61 1.54 -12.55 -15.03
CA TYR A 61 0.10 -12.65 -14.77
C TYR A 61 -0.18 -13.48 -13.53
N VAL A 62 -1.21 -13.08 -12.80
CA VAL A 62 -1.69 -13.77 -11.60
C VAL A 62 -2.88 -14.64 -11.98
N TYR A 63 -2.86 -15.88 -11.52
CA TYR A 63 -3.90 -16.86 -11.76
C TYR A 63 -4.52 -17.25 -10.42
N LEU A 64 -5.85 -17.35 -10.40
CA LEU A 64 -6.61 -17.70 -9.21
C LEU A 64 -7.48 -18.92 -9.50
N ALA A 65 -7.40 -19.89 -8.60
CA ALA A 65 -8.36 -20.96 -8.49
C ALA A 65 -9.65 -20.37 -7.89
N ASN A 66 -10.71 -20.29 -8.69
CA ASN A 66 -11.95 -19.64 -8.30
C ASN A 66 -13.16 -20.57 -8.53
N SER A 67 -14.20 -20.42 -7.72
CA SER A 67 -15.45 -21.19 -7.87
C SER A 67 -16.13 -21.05 -9.24
N ALA A 68 -15.83 -20.00 -10.01
CA ALA A 68 -16.31 -19.81 -11.38
C ALA A 68 -15.41 -20.45 -12.46
N GLY A 69 -14.16 -20.79 -12.14
CA GLY A 69 -13.15 -21.29 -13.08
C GLY A 69 -11.74 -20.81 -12.76
N LEU A 70 -10.83 -20.89 -13.75
CA LEU A 70 -9.50 -20.29 -13.66
C LEU A 70 -9.60 -18.80 -14.00
N VAL A 71 -9.29 -17.93 -13.06
CA VAL A 71 -9.25 -16.48 -13.29
C VAL A 71 -7.82 -16.05 -13.60
N GLU A 72 -7.60 -15.39 -14.74
CA GLU A 72 -6.36 -14.73 -15.12
C GLU A 72 -6.48 -13.22 -14.88
N TYR A 73 -5.49 -12.63 -14.20
CA TYR A 73 -5.40 -11.20 -13.96
C TYR A 73 -4.06 -10.65 -14.46
N ASN A 74 -4.12 -9.58 -15.27
CA ASN A 74 -2.95 -8.97 -15.91
C ASN A 74 -2.47 -7.68 -15.23
N GLY A 75 -2.99 -7.33 -14.05
CA GLY A 75 -2.73 -6.06 -13.37
C GLY A 75 -3.76 -4.96 -13.63
N ILE A 76 -4.69 -5.16 -14.57
CA ILE A 76 -5.74 -4.18 -14.91
C ILE A 76 -7.10 -4.86 -15.03
N THR A 77 -7.19 -5.92 -15.83
CA THR A 77 -8.43 -6.64 -16.11
C THR A 77 -8.29 -8.11 -15.78
N SER A 78 -9.42 -8.73 -15.42
CA SER A 78 -9.54 -10.17 -15.19
C SER A 78 -10.27 -10.86 -16.35
N ARG A 79 -9.97 -12.14 -16.58
CA ARG A 79 -10.68 -13.03 -17.52
C ARG A 79 -10.85 -14.40 -16.89
N THR A 80 -12.00 -15.03 -17.08
CA THR A 80 -12.28 -16.36 -16.53
C THR A 80 -12.28 -17.41 -17.64
N PHE A 81 -11.52 -18.47 -17.44
CA PHE A 81 -11.48 -19.67 -18.27
C PHE A 81 -12.18 -20.82 -17.54
N TYR A 82 -12.99 -21.58 -18.28
CA TYR A 82 -13.89 -22.56 -17.68
C TYR A 82 -13.36 -23.97 -17.89
N MET A 83 -13.33 -24.75 -16.80
CA MET A 83 -13.16 -26.20 -16.86
C MET A 83 -14.31 -26.84 -17.65
N PRO A 84 -14.15 -28.07 -18.17
CA PRO A 84 -15.26 -28.89 -18.65
C PRO A 84 -16.43 -28.88 -17.66
N PHE A 85 -17.66 -28.81 -18.18
CA PHE A 85 -18.89 -28.68 -17.39
C PHE A 85 -18.98 -27.46 -16.46
N ARG A 86 -18.08 -26.47 -16.61
CA ARG A 86 -18.00 -25.25 -15.78
C ARG A 86 -17.86 -25.55 -14.29
N GLN A 87 -17.07 -26.57 -13.96
CA GLN A 87 -16.68 -26.84 -12.57
C GLN A 87 -15.80 -25.69 -12.04
N GLY A 88 -15.90 -25.43 -10.73
CA GLY A 88 -15.01 -24.50 -10.06
C GLY A 88 -13.58 -25.04 -10.00
N VAL A 89 -12.60 -24.16 -10.00
CA VAL A 89 -11.20 -24.54 -9.81
C VAL A 89 -10.85 -24.39 -8.34
N ARG A 90 -10.28 -25.44 -7.74
CA ARG A 90 -9.97 -25.50 -6.31
C ARG A 90 -8.51 -25.22 -6.01
N SER A 91 -7.63 -25.58 -6.94
CA SER A 91 -6.19 -25.41 -6.82
C SER A 91 -5.56 -24.95 -8.14
N VAL A 92 -4.49 -24.15 -8.06
CA VAL A 92 -3.74 -23.64 -9.22
C VAL A 92 -2.25 -23.56 -8.91
N ASN A 93 -1.42 -24.01 -9.85
CA ASN A 93 0.03 -23.85 -9.79
C ASN A 93 0.56 -23.52 -11.19
N VAL A 94 1.39 -22.48 -11.29
CA VAL A 94 2.07 -22.12 -12.54
C VAL A 94 3.55 -22.44 -12.39
N ASN A 95 4.04 -23.37 -13.21
CA ASN A 95 5.41 -23.82 -13.11
C ASN A 95 6.41 -22.82 -13.71
N SER A 96 7.71 -23.13 -13.61
CA SER A 96 8.79 -22.27 -14.13
C SER A 96 8.75 -22.01 -15.64
N SER A 97 8.10 -22.87 -16.43
CA SER A 97 7.91 -22.66 -17.87
C SER A 97 6.66 -21.84 -18.21
N GLY A 98 5.87 -21.44 -17.21
CA GLY A 98 4.62 -20.71 -17.40
C GLY A 98 3.42 -21.58 -17.74
N THR A 99 3.53 -22.91 -17.61
CA THR A 99 2.40 -23.84 -17.79
C THR A 99 1.52 -23.77 -16.55
N ILE A 100 0.22 -23.60 -16.77
CA ILE A 100 -0.77 -23.47 -15.70
C ILE A 100 -1.38 -24.84 -15.45
N TYR A 101 -1.30 -25.32 -14.22
CA TYR A 101 -1.93 -26.54 -13.75
C TYR A 101 -3.07 -26.20 -12.82
N THR A 102 -4.19 -26.92 -12.93
CA THR A 102 -5.35 -26.72 -12.07
C THR A 102 -5.95 -28.03 -11.60
N GLY A 103 -6.56 -27.99 -10.42
CA GLY A 103 -7.31 -29.09 -9.83
C GLY A 103 -8.77 -28.67 -9.58
N SER A 104 -9.67 -29.64 -9.72
CA SER A 104 -11.11 -29.48 -9.56
C SER A 104 -11.74 -30.76 -9.00
N PHE A 105 -13.07 -30.83 -9.02
CA PHE A 105 -13.85 -31.99 -8.63
C PHE A 105 -13.72 -33.09 -9.69
N GLU A 106 -13.12 -34.22 -9.30
CA GLU A 106 -12.84 -35.42 -10.10
C GLU A 106 -11.89 -35.22 -11.30
N ASP A 107 -11.31 -34.02 -11.48
CA ASP A 107 -10.42 -33.73 -12.60
C ASP A 107 -9.26 -32.82 -12.21
N PHE A 108 -8.15 -32.95 -12.92
CA PHE A 108 -6.97 -32.10 -12.83
C PHE A 108 -6.15 -32.20 -14.09
N GLY A 109 -5.36 -31.17 -14.38
CA GLY A 109 -4.64 -31.11 -15.63
C GLY A 109 -3.92 -29.79 -15.83
N TYR A 110 -3.69 -29.45 -17.09
CA TYR A 110 -3.00 -28.23 -17.48
C TYR A 110 -3.74 -27.47 -18.56
N TRP A 111 -3.41 -26.20 -18.72
CA TRP A 111 -3.97 -25.32 -19.73
C TRP A 111 -2.96 -25.09 -20.85
N GLU A 112 -3.39 -25.29 -22.09
CA GLU A 112 -2.63 -24.98 -23.29
C GLU A 112 -3.18 -23.70 -23.94
N LYS A 113 -2.28 -22.83 -24.39
CA LYS A 113 -2.68 -21.61 -25.07
C LYS A 113 -3.03 -21.89 -26.52
N ASN A 114 -4.23 -21.51 -26.94
CA ASN A 114 -4.65 -21.67 -28.33
C ASN A 114 -4.26 -20.47 -29.21
N PRO A 115 -4.31 -20.59 -30.56
CA PRO A 115 -3.93 -19.53 -31.48
C PRO A 115 -4.71 -18.22 -31.32
N GLU A 116 -5.93 -18.28 -30.79
CA GLU A 116 -6.80 -17.14 -30.51
C GLU A 116 -6.42 -16.42 -29.19
N GLY A 117 -5.46 -16.97 -28.44
CA GLY A 117 -4.99 -16.42 -27.16
C GLY A 117 -5.87 -16.78 -25.96
N GLY A 118 -6.77 -17.76 -26.12
CA GLY A 118 -7.48 -18.42 -25.03
C GLY A 118 -6.67 -19.57 -24.40
N LEU A 119 -7.27 -20.20 -23.39
CA LEU A 119 -6.70 -21.35 -22.69
C LEU A 119 -7.66 -22.54 -22.82
N ASP A 120 -7.15 -23.65 -23.35
CA ASP A 120 -7.87 -24.92 -23.45
C ASP A 120 -7.35 -25.88 -22.38
N PHE A 121 -8.27 -26.54 -21.67
CA PHE A 121 -7.92 -27.45 -20.58
C PHE A 121 -7.68 -28.87 -21.08
N HIS A 122 -6.58 -29.48 -20.62
CA HIS A 122 -6.17 -30.85 -20.91
C HIS A 122 -6.17 -31.68 -19.62
N SER A 123 -7.15 -32.57 -19.50
CA SER A 123 -7.30 -33.47 -18.35
C SER A 123 -6.16 -34.50 -18.29
N LEU A 124 -5.57 -34.65 -17.11
CA LEU A 124 -4.65 -35.72 -16.73
C LEU A 124 -5.35 -36.82 -15.90
N ALA A 125 -6.59 -36.59 -15.46
CA ALA A 125 -7.38 -37.59 -14.73
C ALA A 125 -7.73 -38.81 -15.60
N THR A 126 -7.77 -38.63 -16.92
CA THR A 126 -8.02 -39.72 -17.88
C THR A 126 -6.89 -40.75 -17.84
N GLY A 127 -7.13 -41.85 -17.12
CA GLY A 127 -6.16 -42.95 -16.95
C GLY A 127 -5.45 -42.98 -15.59
N ALA A 128 -5.72 -42.01 -14.70
CA ALA A 128 -5.10 -41.91 -13.37
C ALA A 128 -5.85 -42.65 -12.24
N ASP A 129 -6.95 -43.35 -12.55
CA ASP A 129 -7.84 -44.03 -11.58
C ASP A 129 -8.30 -43.12 -10.43
N VAL A 130 -8.82 -41.94 -10.79
CA VAL A 130 -9.35 -40.96 -9.83
C VAL A 130 -10.65 -41.49 -9.21
N PRO A 131 -10.75 -41.64 -7.87
CA PRO A 131 -11.98 -42.07 -7.22
C PRO A 131 -13.14 -41.07 -7.43
N LYS A 132 -14.36 -41.57 -7.39
CA LYS A 132 -15.56 -40.72 -7.44
C LYS A 132 -15.65 -39.84 -6.20
N ASN A 133 -16.09 -38.60 -6.40
CA ASN A 133 -16.21 -37.52 -5.44
C ASN A 133 -14.90 -37.05 -4.82
N ASP A 134 -13.77 -37.34 -5.47
CA ASP A 134 -12.47 -36.83 -5.05
C ASP A 134 -12.26 -35.44 -5.65
N GLU A 135 -11.71 -34.51 -4.88
CA GLU A 135 -11.44 -33.14 -5.32
C GLU A 135 -9.96 -32.85 -5.11
N ILE A 136 -9.34 -32.13 -6.04
CA ILE A 136 -7.93 -31.77 -5.93
C ILE A 136 -7.80 -30.43 -5.19
N TRP A 137 -7.22 -30.46 -4.01
CA TRP A 137 -7.18 -29.33 -3.07
C TRP A 137 -5.91 -28.51 -3.12
N ASN A 138 -4.78 -29.14 -3.48
CA ASN A 138 -3.49 -28.45 -3.55
C ASN A 138 -2.65 -29.02 -4.69
N ILE A 139 -1.80 -28.18 -5.28
CA ILE A 139 -0.81 -28.58 -6.28
C ILE A 139 0.55 -28.08 -5.84
N PHE A 140 1.50 -29.00 -5.70
CA PHE A 140 2.88 -28.66 -5.37
C PHE A 140 3.82 -29.12 -6.48
N GLU A 141 4.82 -28.30 -6.80
CA GLU A 141 5.91 -28.65 -7.69
C GLU A 141 7.21 -28.84 -6.90
N ARG A 142 7.97 -29.88 -7.24
CA ARG A 142 9.36 -30.07 -6.80
C ARG A 142 10.14 -30.81 -7.87
N ASP A 143 11.32 -30.30 -8.23
CA ASP A 143 12.22 -30.93 -9.22
C ASP A 143 11.50 -31.34 -10.52
N SER A 144 10.67 -30.44 -11.05
CA SER A 144 9.81 -30.66 -12.24
C SER A 144 8.77 -31.78 -12.10
N THR A 145 8.56 -32.31 -10.90
CA THR A 145 7.49 -33.25 -10.56
C THR A 145 6.35 -32.50 -9.89
N LEU A 146 5.13 -32.75 -10.34
CA LEU A 146 3.92 -32.18 -9.76
C LEU A 146 3.20 -33.19 -8.87
N PHE A 147 2.66 -32.71 -7.77
CA PHE A 147 1.86 -33.49 -6.83
C PHE A 147 0.48 -32.84 -6.70
N PHE A 148 -0.54 -33.48 -7.25
CA PHE A 148 -1.93 -33.09 -7.09
C PHE A 148 -2.50 -33.83 -5.87
N GLN A 149 -2.79 -33.10 -4.80
CA GLN A 149 -3.30 -33.71 -3.57
C GLN A 149 -4.83 -33.65 -3.50
N SER A 150 -5.45 -34.80 -3.28
CA SER A 150 -6.86 -34.94 -2.96
C SER A 150 -7.08 -35.43 -1.54
N PHE A 151 -8.33 -35.60 -1.11
CA PHE A 151 -8.61 -36.17 0.21
C PHE A 151 -8.31 -37.67 0.30
N THR A 152 -8.16 -38.38 -0.81
CA THR A 152 -7.90 -39.83 -0.77
C THR A 152 -6.51 -40.21 -1.25
N SER A 153 -5.88 -39.37 -2.07
CA SER A 153 -4.69 -39.73 -2.84
C SER A 153 -3.80 -38.53 -3.14
N ILE A 154 -2.54 -38.80 -3.46
CA ILE A 154 -1.65 -37.85 -4.13
C ILE A 154 -1.39 -38.41 -5.53
N TYR A 155 -1.59 -37.60 -6.57
CA TYR A 155 -1.25 -37.96 -7.94
C TYR A 155 0.07 -37.30 -8.30
N ARG A 156 1.10 -38.11 -8.49
CA ARG A 156 2.41 -37.66 -8.96
C ARG A 156 2.39 -37.59 -10.48
N TYR A 157 2.75 -36.45 -11.04
CA TYR A 157 2.86 -36.25 -12.49
C TYR A 157 4.30 -35.85 -12.84
N ASP A 158 4.93 -36.67 -13.67
CA ASP A 158 6.29 -36.49 -14.14
C ASP A 158 6.42 -36.99 -15.60
N THR A 159 7.64 -37.14 -16.10
CA THR A 159 7.91 -37.62 -17.47
C THR A 159 7.37 -39.03 -17.76
N SER A 160 7.08 -39.83 -16.74
CA SER A 160 6.47 -41.15 -16.85
C SER A 160 4.93 -41.13 -16.89
N GLY A 161 4.32 -39.95 -16.73
CA GLY A 161 2.87 -39.77 -16.67
C GLY A 161 2.35 -39.65 -15.24
N VAL A 162 1.09 -40.03 -15.03
CA VAL A 162 0.43 -39.91 -13.72
C VAL A 162 0.52 -41.22 -12.94
N THR A 163 1.01 -41.14 -11.70
CA THR A 163 1.00 -42.24 -10.73
C THR A 163 0.16 -41.87 -9.52
N ARG A 164 -0.86 -42.69 -9.22
CA ARG A 164 -1.68 -42.53 -8.02
C ARG A 164 -0.98 -43.15 -6.80
N ILE A 165 -0.85 -42.37 -5.74
CA ILE A 165 -0.32 -42.78 -4.43
C ILE A 165 -1.46 -42.66 -3.41
N PRO A 166 -2.08 -43.78 -2.99
CA PRO A 166 -3.15 -43.75 -1.99
C PRO A 166 -2.66 -43.18 -0.66
N GLY A 167 -3.47 -42.32 -0.04
CA GLY A 167 -3.18 -41.78 1.29
C GLY A 167 -3.15 -42.87 2.37
N PRO A 168 -2.45 -42.64 3.50
CA PRO A 168 -2.42 -43.58 4.63
C PRO A 168 -3.78 -43.65 5.36
N SER A 169 -4.60 -42.62 5.19
CA SER A 169 -6.00 -42.48 5.56
C SER A 169 -6.62 -41.42 4.63
N ASN A 170 -7.87 -41.03 4.85
CA ASN A 170 -8.34 -39.75 4.28
C ASN A 170 -7.42 -38.63 4.77
N MET A 171 -6.95 -37.80 3.86
CA MET A 171 -6.05 -36.69 4.11
C MET A 171 -6.86 -35.41 4.18
N LEU A 172 -6.41 -34.43 4.99
CA LEU A 172 -6.94 -33.08 4.91
C LEU A 172 -6.11 -32.27 3.91
N PHE A 173 -4.93 -31.82 4.32
CA PHE A 173 -4.02 -31.04 3.50
C PHE A 173 -2.58 -31.54 3.59
N MET A 174 -1.82 -31.21 2.55
CA MET A 174 -0.38 -31.43 2.43
C MET A 174 0.34 -30.09 2.46
N PHE A 175 1.48 -30.02 3.16
CA PHE A 175 2.25 -28.80 3.32
C PHE A 175 3.74 -29.04 3.11
N PRO A 176 4.46 -28.14 2.41
CA PRO A 176 5.91 -28.21 2.31
C PRO A 176 6.60 -28.11 3.69
N ALA A 177 7.60 -28.94 3.93
CA ALA A 177 8.39 -28.95 5.16
C ALA A 177 9.84 -29.33 4.84
N GLY A 178 10.63 -28.36 4.39
CA GLY A 178 11.98 -28.58 3.87
C GLY A 178 11.95 -29.43 2.59
N GLU A 179 12.74 -30.50 2.56
CA GLU A 179 12.82 -31.45 1.43
C GLU A 179 11.67 -32.47 1.39
N ARG A 180 10.72 -32.41 2.33
CA ARG A 180 9.57 -33.32 2.42
C ARG A 180 8.29 -32.52 2.49
N TYR A 181 7.18 -33.22 2.69
CA TYR A 181 5.89 -32.64 3.02
C TYR A 181 5.37 -33.24 4.33
N ILE A 182 4.60 -32.45 5.07
CA ILE A 182 3.75 -32.94 6.17
C ILE A 182 2.33 -33.07 5.62
N VAL A 183 1.70 -34.21 5.86
CA VAL A 183 0.34 -34.52 5.43
C VAL A 183 -0.50 -34.88 6.65
N GLN A 184 -1.66 -34.25 6.81
CA GLN A 184 -2.58 -34.62 7.87
C GLN A 184 -3.47 -35.79 7.44
N GLY A 185 -3.38 -36.92 8.15
CA GLY A 185 -4.31 -38.04 8.05
C GLY A 185 -5.45 -37.90 9.06
N ILE A 186 -6.67 -37.69 8.57
CA ILE A 186 -7.89 -37.53 9.37
C ILE A 186 -8.14 -38.79 10.19
N GLY A 187 -8.33 -38.61 11.50
CA GLY A 187 -8.52 -39.68 12.47
C GLY A 187 -7.24 -40.39 12.90
N VAL A 188 -6.08 -39.98 12.40
CA VAL A 188 -4.79 -40.64 12.70
C VAL A 188 -3.76 -39.67 13.28
N GLY A 189 -3.39 -38.62 12.56
CA GLY A 189 -2.31 -37.70 12.95
C GLY A 189 -1.56 -37.15 11.74
N LEU A 190 -0.28 -36.85 11.89
CA LEU A 190 0.57 -36.29 10.84
C LEU A 190 1.51 -37.35 10.25
N PHE A 191 1.78 -37.24 8.96
CA PHE A 191 2.69 -38.09 8.21
C PHE A 191 3.74 -37.26 7.48
N TRP A 192 4.97 -37.74 7.44
CA TRP A 192 5.93 -37.33 6.43
C TRP A 192 5.56 -37.95 5.09
N PHE A 193 5.65 -37.16 4.03
CA PHE A 193 5.58 -37.63 2.66
C PHE A 193 6.84 -37.20 1.90
N ASN A 194 7.54 -38.17 1.30
CA ASN A 194 8.80 -37.94 0.59
C ASN A 194 8.64 -37.88 -0.95
N GLY A 195 7.41 -37.89 -1.46
CA GLY A 195 7.11 -38.00 -2.89
C GLY A 195 6.70 -39.41 -3.35
N GLU A 196 6.89 -40.43 -2.51
CA GLU A 196 6.57 -41.82 -2.84
C GLU A 196 5.78 -42.53 -1.74
N ALA A 197 6.15 -42.32 -0.47
CA ALA A 197 5.61 -43.05 0.66
C ALA A 197 5.32 -42.13 1.85
N PHE A 198 4.41 -42.61 2.70
CA PHE A 198 4.01 -41.96 3.94
C PHE A 198 4.67 -42.62 5.14
N GLU A 199 5.20 -41.82 6.06
CA GLU A 199 5.76 -42.27 7.34
C GLU A 199 5.07 -41.51 8.48
N PHE A 200 4.43 -42.24 9.40
CA PHE A 200 3.74 -41.62 10.54
C PHE A 200 4.73 -40.85 11.42
N ILE A 201 4.36 -39.65 11.86
CA ILE A 201 5.15 -38.83 12.79
C ILE A 201 4.74 -39.18 14.22
N PRO A 202 5.58 -39.86 15.04
CA PRO A 202 5.20 -40.23 16.40
C PRO A 202 4.88 -39.01 17.27
N GLY A 203 3.84 -39.11 18.10
CA GLY A 203 3.40 -38.01 18.96
C GLY A 203 2.46 -37.00 18.28
N SER A 204 2.09 -37.25 17.02
CA SER A 204 1.18 -36.38 16.25
C SER A 204 -0.30 -36.78 16.35
N GLU A 205 -0.65 -37.76 17.19
CA GLU A 205 -2.01 -38.29 17.34
C GLU A 205 -3.02 -37.20 17.77
N GLY A 206 -2.55 -36.15 18.46
CA GLY A 206 -3.35 -34.96 18.81
C GLY A 206 -3.90 -34.22 17.60
N PHE A 207 -3.26 -34.32 16.44
CA PHE A 207 -3.71 -33.71 15.18
C PHE A 207 -4.65 -34.61 14.37
N SER A 208 -5.16 -35.70 14.94
CA SER A 208 -6.12 -36.59 14.26
C SER A 208 -7.41 -35.87 13.85
N TYR A 209 -7.89 -34.91 14.66
CA TYR A 209 -9.12 -34.13 14.38
C TYR A 209 -8.94 -32.62 14.46
N VAL A 210 -7.76 -32.17 14.87
CA VAL A 210 -7.41 -30.74 14.90
C VAL A 210 -6.91 -30.35 13.52
N LYS A 211 -7.73 -29.60 12.77
CA LYS A 211 -7.41 -29.21 11.40
C LYS A 211 -6.12 -28.39 11.36
N VAL A 212 -5.13 -28.88 10.63
CA VAL A 212 -3.91 -28.13 10.32
C VAL A 212 -4.17 -27.35 9.03
N HIS A 213 -3.94 -26.04 9.07
CA HIS A 213 -4.19 -25.13 7.95
C HIS A 213 -2.93 -24.50 7.39
N ALA A 214 -1.82 -24.54 8.13
CA ALA A 214 -0.51 -24.18 7.61
C ALA A 214 0.61 -24.91 8.35
N VAL A 215 1.72 -25.10 7.66
CA VAL A 215 2.99 -25.54 8.24
C VAL A 215 4.07 -24.55 7.83
N ILE A 216 4.71 -23.92 8.81
CA ILE A 216 5.80 -22.97 8.58
C ILE A 216 7.11 -23.67 8.91
N TYR A 217 7.91 -23.99 7.89
CA TYR A 217 9.23 -24.59 8.07
C TYR A 217 10.25 -23.55 8.53
N ARG A 218 10.85 -23.76 9.70
CA ARG A 218 11.79 -22.83 10.36
C ARG A 218 13.26 -23.22 10.18
N GLY A 219 13.54 -24.29 9.43
CA GLY A 219 14.88 -24.83 9.24
C GLY A 219 15.24 -25.90 10.27
N ASN A 220 16.27 -26.70 9.96
CA ASN A 220 16.76 -27.79 10.82
C ASN A 220 15.69 -28.82 11.26
N GLY A 221 14.63 -29.00 10.46
CA GLY A 221 13.52 -29.88 10.80
C GLY A 221 12.47 -29.28 11.75
N GLU A 222 12.64 -28.04 12.20
CA GLU A 222 11.67 -27.34 13.02
C GLU A 222 10.52 -26.80 12.17
N CYS A 223 9.28 -27.01 12.62
CA CYS A 223 8.07 -26.50 11.98
C CYS A 223 7.14 -25.86 13.00
N TRP A 224 6.43 -24.81 12.60
CA TRP A 224 5.20 -24.42 13.29
C TRP A 224 4.01 -25.10 12.61
N ILE A 225 3.21 -25.80 13.41
CA ILE A 225 1.96 -26.44 12.98
C ILE A 225 0.82 -25.52 13.38
N CYS A 226 0.28 -24.79 12.41
CA CYS A 226 -0.78 -23.80 12.62
C CYS A 226 -2.13 -24.50 12.47
N THR A 227 -2.87 -24.54 13.58
CA THR A 227 -4.15 -25.24 13.66
C THR A 227 -5.32 -24.27 13.57
N ALA A 228 -6.47 -24.74 13.11
CA ALA A 228 -7.68 -23.93 13.02
C ALA A 228 -8.01 -23.25 14.37
N ASN A 229 -8.11 -24.01 15.46
CA ASN A 229 -8.65 -23.49 16.72
C ASN A 229 -7.87 -23.91 17.98
N GLU A 230 -6.62 -24.36 17.85
CA GLU A 230 -5.78 -24.67 19.01
C GLU A 230 -4.53 -23.79 19.11
N GLY A 231 -4.31 -22.94 18.10
CA GLY A 231 -3.14 -22.08 17.99
C GLY A 231 -1.98 -22.77 17.27
N ILE A 232 -0.76 -22.40 17.63
CA ILE A 232 0.46 -22.87 16.98
C ILE A 232 1.18 -23.90 17.86
N HIS A 233 1.52 -25.05 17.28
CA HIS A 233 2.38 -26.03 17.92
C HIS A 233 3.76 -26.05 17.26
N VAL A 234 4.82 -25.82 18.03
CA VAL A 234 6.19 -25.99 17.56
C VAL A 234 6.53 -27.46 17.55
N PHE A 235 6.95 -27.95 16.40
CA PHE A 235 7.49 -29.28 16.19
C PHE A 235 9.01 -29.17 16.04
N ASP A 236 9.77 -29.77 16.95
CA ASP A 236 11.24 -29.71 16.98
C ASP A 236 11.92 -30.84 16.19
N GLY A 237 11.17 -31.53 15.33
CA GLY A 237 11.59 -32.76 14.65
C GLY A 237 11.30 -34.04 15.43
N LYS A 238 10.88 -33.95 16.71
CA LYS A 238 10.59 -35.11 17.56
C LYS A 238 9.31 -34.97 18.37
N THR A 239 9.02 -33.79 18.89
CA THR A 239 7.91 -33.52 19.81
C THR A 239 7.15 -32.27 19.39
N PHE A 240 5.88 -32.22 19.77
CA PHE A 240 5.00 -31.08 19.54
C PHE A 240 4.75 -30.36 20.85
N LYS A 241 4.94 -29.04 20.86
CA LYS A 241 4.65 -28.21 22.03
C LYS A 241 3.84 -27.00 21.62
N LEU A 242 2.73 -26.76 22.32
CA LEU A 242 1.97 -25.53 22.14
C LEU A 242 2.86 -24.31 22.40
N GLN A 243 2.88 -23.38 21.45
CA GLN A 243 3.54 -22.10 21.58
C GLN A 243 2.61 -21.14 22.31
N ASP A 244 3.08 -20.62 23.44
CA ASP A 244 2.41 -19.54 24.15
C ASP A 244 2.91 -18.21 23.59
N SER A 245 2.14 -17.64 22.66
CA SER A 245 2.44 -16.36 22.00
C SER A 245 1.16 -15.61 21.67
N GLU A 246 1.30 -14.31 21.39
CA GLU A 246 0.18 -13.46 21.01
C GLU A 246 -0.50 -13.99 19.74
N ILE A 247 0.29 -14.31 18.71
CA ILE A 247 -0.24 -14.88 17.47
C ILE A 247 -0.92 -16.24 17.67
N SER A 248 -0.37 -17.12 18.51
CA SER A 248 -0.98 -18.44 18.80
C SER A 248 -2.35 -18.29 19.46
N SER A 249 -2.49 -17.32 20.37
CA SER A 249 -3.77 -16.99 21.00
C SER A 249 -4.75 -16.36 20.01
N TYR A 250 -4.28 -15.46 19.15
CA TYR A 250 -5.09 -14.82 18.11
C TYR A 250 -5.67 -15.85 17.12
N LEU A 251 -4.84 -16.79 16.65
CA LEU A 251 -5.29 -17.84 15.74
C LEU A 251 -6.30 -18.79 16.38
N ARG A 252 -6.20 -19.04 17.69
CA ARG A 252 -7.19 -19.81 18.45
C ARG A 252 -8.56 -19.14 18.45
N GLU A 253 -8.58 -17.82 18.66
CA GLU A 253 -9.80 -17.01 18.73
C GLU A 253 -10.43 -16.78 17.35
N HIS A 254 -9.62 -16.51 16.32
CA HIS A 254 -10.09 -16.02 15.02
C HIS A 254 -10.13 -17.10 13.92
N THR A 255 -9.76 -18.33 14.25
CA THR A 255 -9.74 -19.50 13.36
C THR A 255 -8.71 -19.36 12.23
N CYS A 256 -7.54 -19.98 12.40
CA CYS A 256 -6.51 -20.03 11.35
C CYS A 256 -7.03 -20.75 10.10
N ASN A 257 -6.75 -20.20 8.92
CA ASN A 257 -7.08 -20.84 7.65
C ASN A 257 -5.92 -20.87 6.64
N ALA A 258 -4.94 -19.98 6.78
CA ALA A 258 -3.74 -19.96 5.96
C ALA A 258 -2.55 -19.37 6.75
N GLY A 259 -1.32 -19.62 6.30
CA GLY A 259 -0.14 -18.96 6.84
C GLY A 259 1.09 -19.21 5.97
N LEU A 260 1.96 -18.20 5.89
CA LEU A 260 3.21 -18.28 5.13
C LEU A 260 4.32 -17.41 5.76
N ILE A 261 5.56 -17.65 5.31
CA ILE A 261 6.70 -16.78 5.60
C ILE A 261 6.75 -15.72 4.51
N VAL A 262 6.63 -14.45 4.90
CA VAL A 262 6.81 -13.32 3.97
C VAL A 262 8.29 -13.06 3.75
N ASN A 263 9.07 -13.05 4.83
CA ASN A 263 10.54 -13.00 4.84
C ASN A 263 11.09 -13.49 6.19
N ASP A 264 12.41 -13.46 6.36
CA ASP A 264 13.13 -13.97 7.55
C ASP A 264 12.61 -13.45 8.91
N SER A 265 11.95 -12.28 8.95
CA SER A 265 11.44 -11.66 10.18
C SER A 265 9.93 -11.41 10.16
N LEU A 266 9.23 -11.85 9.12
CA LEU A 266 7.82 -11.53 8.93
C LEU A 266 7.02 -12.76 8.52
N LEU A 267 6.05 -13.09 9.35
CA LEU A 267 5.08 -14.14 9.12
C LEU A 267 3.71 -13.52 8.89
N ASP A 268 2.91 -14.13 8.02
CA ASP A 268 1.52 -13.74 7.77
C ASP A 268 0.60 -14.94 7.99
N PHE A 269 -0.58 -14.66 8.52
CA PHE A 269 -1.62 -15.64 8.78
C PHE A 269 -2.98 -15.11 8.37
N GLY A 270 -3.69 -15.91 7.57
CA GLY A 270 -5.07 -15.68 7.20
C GLY A 270 -6.01 -16.38 8.18
N THR A 271 -7.08 -15.69 8.57
CA THR A 271 -8.11 -16.20 9.47
C THR A 271 -9.48 -16.21 8.81
N ILE A 272 -10.42 -16.98 9.38
CA ILE A 272 -11.82 -16.96 8.93
C ILE A 272 -12.55 -15.74 9.48
N LEU A 273 -12.29 -15.37 10.74
CA LEU A 273 -13.14 -14.40 11.45
C LEU A 273 -12.60 -12.97 11.42
N LYS A 274 -11.30 -12.77 11.17
CA LYS A 274 -10.67 -11.45 11.37
C LYS A 274 -9.50 -11.19 10.42
N GLY A 275 -9.72 -11.50 9.14
CA GLY A 275 -8.82 -11.12 8.06
C GLY A 275 -7.42 -11.69 8.23
N ILE A 276 -6.41 -10.87 7.94
CA ILE A 276 -5.00 -11.25 8.02
C ILE A 276 -4.30 -10.62 9.23
N VAL A 277 -3.26 -11.29 9.72
CA VAL A 277 -2.44 -10.81 10.82
C VAL A 277 -0.97 -11.13 10.57
N PHE A 278 -0.14 -10.11 10.70
CA PHE A 278 1.31 -10.20 10.61
C PHE A 278 1.91 -10.38 12.00
N SER A 279 2.90 -11.28 12.12
CA SER A 279 3.70 -11.43 13.34
C SER A 279 5.20 -11.42 13.05
N ASP A 280 6.00 -11.09 14.05
CA ASP A 280 7.43 -11.36 14.01
C ASP A 280 7.72 -12.85 14.23
N GLU A 281 8.99 -13.24 14.11
CA GLU A 281 9.41 -14.63 14.24
C GLU A 281 9.26 -15.21 15.66
N THR A 282 9.03 -14.37 16.67
CA THR A 282 8.79 -14.75 18.07
C THR A 282 7.30 -14.90 18.39
N GLY A 283 6.43 -14.41 17.50
CA GLY A 283 4.98 -14.50 17.60
C GLY A 283 4.30 -13.29 18.23
N ASN A 284 4.97 -12.12 18.26
CA ASN A 284 4.29 -10.85 18.60
C ASN A 284 3.54 -10.33 17.38
N ILE A 285 2.32 -9.85 17.57
CA ILE A 285 1.54 -9.27 16.47
C ILE A 285 2.13 -7.92 16.08
N LEU A 286 2.32 -7.73 14.78
CA LEU A 286 2.84 -6.51 14.20
C LEU A 286 1.73 -5.62 13.68
N LYS A 287 0.80 -6.20 12.93
CA LYS A 287 -0.29 -5.50 12.24
C LYS A 287 -1.40 -6.49 11.87
N SER A 288 -2.61 -6.00 11.71
CA SER A 288 -3.73 -6.81 11.21
C SER A 288 -4.62 -6.00 10.27
N TYR A 289 -5.17 -6.68 9.27
CA TYR A 289 -6.17 -6.13 8.38
C TYR A 289 -7.44 -6.96 8.40
N ASP A 290 -8.57 -6.28 8.46
CA ASP A 290 -9.91 -6.84 8.38
C ASP A 290 -10.80 -5.93 7.52
N TYR A 291 -12.08 -6.28 7.42
CA TYR A 291 -13.05 -5.52 6.64
C TYR A 291 -13.16 -4.05 7.08
N SER A 292 -13.01 -3.77 8.36
CA SER A 292 -13.17 -2.41 8.91
C SER A 292 -12.03 -1.47 8.55
N ASN A 293 -10.87 -2.01 8.17
CA ASN A 293 -9.67 -1.23 7.88
C ASN A 293 -9.02 -1.53 6.51
N GLY A 294 -9.72 -2.23 5.61
CA GLY A 294 -9.44 -2.18 4.17
C GLY A 294 -9.59 -3.48 3.39
N LEU A 295 -9.74 -4.65 4.04
CA LEU A 295 -10.02 -5.89 3.30
C LEU A 295 -11.44 -5.90 2.73
N ASN A 296 -11.63 -6.61 1.62
CA ASN A 296 -12.95 -6.81 1.03
C ASN A 296 -13.82 -7.81 1.81
N ASN A 297 -13.19 -8.71 2.58
CA ASN A 297 -13.84 -9.72 3.41
C ASN A 297 -12.89 -10.17 4.53
N ASN A 298 -13.44 -10.68 5.63
CA ASN A 298 -12.64 -11.24 6.74
C ASN A 298 -12.19 -12.67 6.52
N THR A 299 -12.86 -13.42 5.65
CA THR A 299 -12.58 -14.84 5.41
C THR A 299 -11.44 -14.97 4.41
N VAL A 300 -10.24 -15.21 4.93
CA VAL A 300 -9.03 -15.40 4.11
C VAL A 300 -8.93 -16.86 3.71
N LEU A 301 -8.89 -17.12 2.40
CA LEU A 301 -8.87 -18.46 1.81
C LEU A 301 -7.48 -18.85 1.30
N ALA A 302 -6.72 -17.89 0.77
CA ALA A 302 -5.39 -18.13 0.22
C ALA A 302 -4.45 -16.95 0.48
N LEU A 303 -3.16 -17.25 0.63
CA LEU A 303 -2.08 -16.28 0.71
C LEU A 303 -1.01 -16.66 -0.30
N TYR A 304 -0.47 -15.68 -1.03
CA TYR A 304 0.57 -15.90 -2.03
C TYR A 304 1.52 -14.71 -2.11
N ILE A 305 2.82 -14.97 -2.04
CA ILE A 305 3.85 -13.94 -2.28
C ILE A 305 4.27 -13.98 -3.74
N ASP A 306 4.13 -12.85 -4.43
CA ASP A 306 4.54 -12.72 -5.82
C ASP A 306 6.05 -12.49 -5.99
N HIS A 307 6.54 -12.56 -7.23
CA HIS A 307 7.96 -12.42 -7.52
C HIS A 307 8.53 -11.03 -7.19
N SER A 308 7.68 -10.02 -6.97
CA SER A 308 8.08 -8.67 -6.54
C SER A 308 8.04 -8.50 -5.03
N GLY A 309 7.66 -9.54 -4.28
CA GLY A 309 7.51 -9.51 -2.83
C GLY A 309 6.14 -8.99 -2.36
N GLY A 310 5.19 -8.79 -3.27
CA GLY A 310 3.83 -8.39 -2.94
C GLY A 310 2.98 -9.56 -2.44
N LEU A 311 2.14 -9.33 -1.45
CA LEU A 311 1.25 -10.33 -0.86
C LEU A 311 -0.15 -10.24 -1.49
N TRP A 312 -0.53 -11.32 -2.15
CA TRP A 312 -1.88 -11.55 -2.64
C TRP A 312 -2.72 -12.30 -1.60
N ILE A 313 -3.94 -11.82 -1.39
CA ILE A 313 -4.86 -12.35 -0.39
C ILE A 313 -6.14 -12.75 -1.12
N GLY A 314 -6.34 -14.06 -1.26
CA GLY A 314 -7.57 -14.63 -1.79
C GLY A 314 -8.62 -14.68 -0.69
N LEU A 315 -9.77 -14.05 -0.93
CA LEU A 315 -10.85 -13.96 0.04
C LEU A 315 -12.09 -14.73 -0.42
N ASP A 316 -13.01 -14.96 0.50
CA ASP A 316 -14.36 -15.45 0.18
C ASP A 316 -15.14 -14.46 -0.69
N ASP A 317 -14.89 -13.16 -0.54
CA ASP A 317 -15.37 -12.11 -1.44
C ASP A 317 -14.21 -11.22 -1.87
N GLY A 318 -13.84 -11.33 -3.15
CA GLY A 318 -12.80 -10.53 -3.75
C GLY A 318 -11.37 -11.00 -3.48
N VAL A 319 -10.44 -10.13 -3.85
CA VAL A 319 -9.00 -10.29 -3.70
C VAL A 319 -8.43 -8.97 -3.21
N ASN A 320 -7.47 -9.06 -2.29
CA ASN A 320 -6.68 -7.92 -1.86
C ASN A 320 -5.21 -8.14 -2.22
N PHE A 321 -4.48 -7.03 -2.38
CA PHE A 321 -3.04 -7.04 -2.60
C PHE A 321 -2.38 -6.08 -1.62
N ILE A 322 -1.29 -6.51 -0.98
CA ILE A 322 -0.48 -5.72 -0.07
C ILE A 322 0.95 -5.71 -0.58
N ASP A 323 1.45 -4.52 -0.95
CA ASP A 323 2.89 -4.32 -1.05
C ASP A 323 3.43 -4.18 0.37
N VAL A 324 4.10 -5.21 0.91
CA VAL A 324 4.61 -5.24 2.30
C VAL A 324 5.89 -4.40 2.51
N SER A 325 6.40 -3.78 1.43
CA SER A 325 7.66 -3.02 1.41
C SER A 325 7.52 -1.63 0.80
N SER A 326 6.30 -1.09 0.78
CA SER A 326 5.98 0.17 0.12
C SER A 326 6.59 1.36 0.86
N PRO A 327 7.28 2.31 0.20
CA PRO A 327 7.82 3.51 0.87
C PRO A 327 6.74 4.55 1.24
N VAL A 328 5.47 4.23 1.01
CA VAL A 328 4.33 5.13 1.20
C VAL A 328 3.26 4.41 2.02
N THR A 329 2.66 5.13 2.96
CA THR A 329 1.52 4.65 3.75
C THR A 329 0.27 5.46 3.41
N LEU A 330 -0.86 4.78 3.21
CA LEU A 330 -2.16 5.41 3.01
C LEU A 330 -2.91 5.50 4.36
N TYR A 331 -3.24 6.71 4.79
CA TYR A 331 -4.16 6.93 5.90
C TYR A 331 -5.55 7.28 5.37
N ALA A 332 -6.50 6.37 5.54
CA ALA A 332 -7.90 6.58 5.18
C ALA A 332 -8.74 6.75 6.45
N ASN A 333 -9.45 7.88 6.58
CA ASN A 333 -10.49 8.01 7.59
C ASN A 333 -11.81 7.43 7.03
N THR A 334 -12.17 6.23 7.48
CA THR A 334 -13.38 5.53 7.04
C THR A 334 -14.65 5.97 7.78
N SER A 335 -14.53 6.69 8.90
CA SER A 335 -15.68 7.22 9.65
C SER A 335 -16.39 8.39 8.95
N GLY A 336 -15.68 9.10 8.07
CA GLY A 336 -16.19 10.28 7.37
C GLY A 336 -16.10 11.59 8.16
N ASP A 337 -15.80 11.54 9.46
CA ASP A 337 -15.84 12.71 10.36
C ASP A 337 -14.82 13.80 10.00
N LEU A 338 -13.67 13.41 9.43
CA LEU A 338 -12.60 14.33 9.04
C LEU A 338 -13.01 15.29 7.90
N GLY A 339 -13.87 14.82 6.98
CA GLY A 339 -14.19 15.52 5.75
C GLY A 339 -13.03 15.56 4.74
N THR A 340 -13.10 16.47 3.78
CA THR A 340 -12.07 16.67 2.74
C THR A 340 -10.94 17.54 3.26
N ILE A 341 -9.70 17.04 3.19
CA ILE A 341 -8.50 17.78 3.58
C ILE A 341 -8.10 18.76 2.47
N TYR A 342 -7.88 20.02 2.83
CA TYR A 342 -7.42 21.09 1.93
C TYR A 342 -5.99 21.52 2.22
N SER A 343 -5.54 21.41 3.47
CA SER A 343 -4.20 21.83 3.88
C SER A 343 -3.70 20.98 5.04
N ALA A 344 -2.39 20.81 5.13
CA ALA A 344 -1.74 20.08 6.23
C ALA A 344 -0.43 20.78 6.63
N ILE A 345 -0.14 20.80 7.93
CA ILE A 345 1.16 21.25 8.44
C ILE A 345 1.59 20.44 9.65
N ARG A 346 2.88 20.11 9.72
CA ARG A 346 3.51 19.45 10.87
C ARG A 346 4.10 20.49 11.82
N ASN A 347 3.89 20.30 13.11
CA ASN A 347 4.57 21.05 14.16
C ASN A 347 5.05 20.10 15.27
N GLY A 348 6.33 19.73 15.24
CA GLY A 348 6.86 18.69 16.12
C GLY A 348 6.18 17.34 15.86
N ASP A 349 5.60 16.76 16.90
CA ASP A 349 4.87 15.48 16.85
C ASP A 349 3.36 15.67 16.69
N GLN A 350 2.93 16.83 16.21
CA GLN A 350 1.53 17.13 15.90
C GLN A 350 1.36 17.37 14.40
N LEU A 351 0.33 16.77 13.84
CA LEU A 351 -0.18 17.05 12.50
C LEU A 351 -1.44 17.91 12.63
N TYR A 352 -1.51 19.01 11.89
CA TYR A 352 -2.72 19.82 11.75
C TYR A 352 -3.28 19.65 10.34
N LEU A 353 -4.58 19.42 10.26
CA LEU A 353 -5.31 19.16 9.01
C LEU A 353 -6.42 20.18 8.87
N GLY A 354 -6.31 21.07 7.89
CA GLY A 354 -7.37 21.98 7.51
C GLY A 354 -8.35 21.28 6.57
N THR A 355 -9.60 21.15 6.98
CA THR A 355 -10.64 20.44 6.21
C THR A 355 -11.85 21.33 5.92
N ASN A 356 -12.84 20.79 5.23
CA ASN A 356 -14.13 21.46 5.04
C ASN A 356 -15.02 21.50 6.31
N HIS A 357 -14.70 20.70 7.33
CA HIS A 357 -15.43 20.64 8.60
C HIS A 357 -14.76 21.48 9.70
N GLY A 358 -13.44 21.62 9.66
CA GLY A 358 -12.69 22.45 10.58
C GLY A 358 -11.20 22.16 10.57
N LEU A 359 -10.50 22.62 11.61
CA LEU A 359 -9.11 22.30 11.85
C LEU A 359 -9.02 21.07 12.75
N PHE A 360 -8.43 19.99 12.25
CA PHE A 360 -8.16 18.78 13.01
C PHE A 360 -6.71 18.73 13.45
N THR A 361 -6.48 17.96 14.51
CA THR A 361 -5.14 17.62 14.99
C THR A 361 -5.03 16.12 15.23
N ALA A 362 -3.84 15.57 14.99
CA ALA A 362 -3.48 14.19 15.28
C ALA A 362 -2.04 14.10 15.79
N ASP A 363 -1.81 13.13 16.67
CA ASP A 363 -0.46 12.80 17.15
C ASP A 363 0.29 12.05 16.06
N ILE A 364 1.49 12.51 15.74
CA ILE A 364 2.42 11.80 14.86
C ILE A 364 3.23 10.85 15.72
N VAL A 365 2.90 9.56 15.66
CA VAL A 365 3.61 8.54 16.41
C VAL A 365 4.47 7.74 15.46
N ARG A 366 5.78 7.76 15.68
CA ARG A 366 6.68 6.86 14.97
C ARG A 366 6.55 5.47 15.60
N ARG A 367 6.01 4.51 14.84
CA ARG A 367 5.98 3.11 15.23
C ARG A 367 6.64 2.31 14.14
N ARG A 368 7.65 1.51 14.52
CA ARG A 368 8.32 0.56 13.62
C ARG A 368 8.48 1.20 12.22
N GLY A 369 9.13 2.38 12.23
CA GLY A 369 9.49 3.30 11.13
C GLY A 369 8.50 3.63 10.04
N GLY A 370 7.22 3.41 10.30
CA GLY A 370 6.15 4.23 9.76
C GLY A 370 5.81 5.41 10.67
N TYR A 371 4.88 6.24 10.19
CA TYR A 371 4.19 7.23 11.00
C TYR A 371 2.72 6.84 11.10
N ASP A 372 2.25 6.64 12.32
CA ASP A 372 0.83 6.54 12.62
C ASP A 372 0.29 7.90 13.03
N PHE A 373 -0.95 8.18 12.63
CA PHE A 373 -1.69 9.35 13.09
C PHE A 373 -2.76 8.91 14.08
N LEU A 374 -2.55 9.20 15.36
CA LEU A 374 -3.43 8.79 16.44
C LEU A 374 -4.20 9.99 17.01
N ASN A 375 -5.27 9.69 17.76
CA ASN A 375 -6.05 10.70 18.50
C ASN A 375 -6.57 11.84 17.62
N LEU A 376 -6.94 11.53 16.37
CA LEU A 376 -7.52 12.47 15.43
C LEU A 376 -8.75 13.14 16.04
N LYS A 377 -8.74 14.46 16.16
CA LYS A 377 -9.84 15.24 16.74
C LYS A 377 -9.91 16.64 16.16
N ILE A 378 -11.11 17.20 16.12
CA ILE A 378 -11.30 18.61 15.77
C ILE A 378 -10.80 19.52 16.91
N ILE A 379 -10.16 20.63 16.56
CA ILE A 379 -9.80 21.66 17.53
C ILE A 379 -11.07 22.46 17.87
N PRO A 380 -11.35 22.76 19.16
CA PRO A 380 -12.55 23.49 19.54
C PRO A 380 -12.66 24.87 18.86
N ASN A 381 -13.87 25.25 18.47
CA ASN A 381 -14.21 26.54 17.84
C ASN A 381 -13.56 26.81 16.47
N THR A 382 -13.14 25.75 15.75
CA THR A 382 -12.58 25.86 14.40
C THR A 382 -13.55 25.35 13.33
N GLN A 383 -14.84 25.20 13.63
CA GLN A 383 -15.83 24.67 12.68
C GLN A 383 -15.93 25.58 11.45
N GLY A 384 -15.89 24.97 10.26
CA GLY A 384 -15.93 25.65 8.98
C GLY A 384 -14.78 25.26 8.05
N GLN A 385 -14.71 25.87 6.87
CA GLN A 385 -13.71 25.51 5.87
C GLN A 385 -12.37 26.16 6.21
N VAL A 386 -11.35 25.34 6.45
CA VAL A 386 -9.95 25.74 6.59
C VAL A 386 -9.27 25.59 5.24
N TRP A 387 -8.95 26.70 4.59
CA TRP A 387 -8.41 26.69 3.23
C TRP A 387 -6.91 26.53 3.19
N THR A 388 -6.20 27.12 4.15
CA THR A 388 -4.73 27.12 4.16
C THR A 388 -4.18 27.16 5.57
N LEU A 389 -3.09 26.43 5.77
CA LEU A 389 -2.25 26.49 6.96
C LEU A 389 -0.84 26.91 6.50
N GLY A 390 -0.26 27.90 7.16
CA GLY A 390 1.08 28.39 6.84
C GLY A 390 1.87 28.74 8.10
N ARG A 391 3.16 28.38 8.14
CA ARG A 391 4.06 28.72 9.24
C ARG A 391 4.92 29.92 8.85
N PHE A 392 4.83 30.98 9.65
CA PHE A 392 5.58 32.22 9.45
C PHE A 392 6.12 32.71 10.80
N ARG A 393 7.44 32.81 10.94
CA ARG A 393 8.13 33.15 12.21
C ARG A 393 7.64 32.27 13.38
N ASP A 394 7.64 30.95 13.16
CA ASP A 394 7.17 29.93 14.12
C ASP A 394 5.71 30.02 14.58
N GLN A 395 4.92 30.91 13.97
CA GLN A 395 3.49 31.02 14.18
C GLN A 395 2.75 30.34 13.05
N ILE A 396 1.71 29.57 13.39
CA ILE A 396 0.83 28.95 12.41
C ILE A 396 -0.35 29.87 12.17
N LEU A 397 -0.49 30.34 10.94
CA LEU A 397 -1.67 31.04 10.46
C LEU A 397 -2.61 30.03 9.82
N CYS A 398 -3.90 30.21 10.10
CA CYS A 398 -5.00 29.47 9.54
C CYS A 398 -5.90 30.41 8.76
N GLY A 399 -5.85 30.30 7.43
CA GLY A 399 -6.80 30.95 6.55
C GLY A 399 -8.10 30.15 6.54
N HIS A 400 -9.17 30.78 7.02
CA HIS A 400 -10.47 30.16 7.24
C HIS A 400 -11.56 30.90 6.45
N ASN A 401 -12.69 30.25 6.23
CA ASN A 401 -13.84 30.86 5.59
C ASN A 401 -14.27 32.17 6.29
N ASP A 402 -14.24 32.18 7.61
CA ASP A 402 -14.77 33.30 8.40
C ASP A 402 -13.73 34.37 8.74
N GLY A 403 -12.48 34.23 8.31
CA GLY A 403 -11.41 35.14 8.68
C GLY A 403 -10.05 34.45 8.74
N THR A 404 -9.09 35.12 9.36
CA THR A 404 -7.74 34.60 9.53
C THR A 404 -7.42 34.47 11.00
N PHE A 405 -6.78 33.37 11.37
CA PHE A 405 -6.57 33.00 12.76
C PHE A 405 -5.11 32.64 13.00
N LEU A 406 -4.63 32.91 14.21
CA LEU A 406 -3.42 32.31 14.76
C LEU A 406 -3.77 31.07 15.55
N LEU A 407 -2.97 30.03 15.34
CA LEU A 407 -3.00 28.80 16.11
C LEU A 407 -1.81 28.77 17.08
N ASP A 408 -2.11 28.65 18.37
CA ASP A 408 -1.13 28.48 19.45
C ASP A 408 -1.56 27.27 20.30
N GLY A 409 -1.03 26.09 19.97
CA GLY A 409 -1.55 24.83 20.48
C GLY A 409 -3.02 24.62 20.09
N ASN A 410 -3.92 24.57 21.09
CA ASN A 410 -5.37 24.48 20.87
C ASN A 410 -6.09 25.84 20.93
N ILE A 411 -5.35 26.95 21.08
CA ILE A 411 -5.92 28.28 21.12
C ILE A 411 -6.03 28.82 19.70
N PHE A 412 -7.27 29.03 19.25
CA PHE A 412 -7.60 29.55 17.93
C PHE A 412 -8.03 31.01 18.03
N ARG A 413 -7.10 31.93 17.76
CA ARG A 413 -7.33 33.38 17.94
C ARG A 413 -7.53 34.07 16.60
N ARG A 414 -8.70 34.67 16.39
CA ARG A 414 -8.97 35.50 15.21
C ARG A 414 -8.05 36.73 15.20
N ILE A 415 -7.39 36.95 14.08
CA ILE A 415 -6.54 38.12 13.83
C ILE A 415 -7.05 39.01 12.69
N SER A 416 -7.98 38.51 11.87
CA SER A 416 -8.69 39.26 10.80
C SER A 416 -10.13 38.76 10.69
N ASP A 417 -11.06 39.68 10.43
CA ASP A 417 -12.48 39.41 10.15
C ASP A 417 -12.79 39.37 8.63
N VAL A 418 -11.79 39.62 7.78
CA VAL A 418 -11.95 39.56 6.32
C VAL A 418 -12.05 38.09 5.90
N THR A 419 -13.19 37.74 5.32
CA THR A 419 -13.56 36.35 5.02
C THR A 419 -12.77 35.74 3.86
N GLY A 420 -12.61 34.41 3.94
CA GLY A 420 -12.06 33.58 2.87
C GLY A 420 -10.55 33.62 2.74
N GLY A 421 -9.81 33.49 3.85
CA GLY A 421 -8.34 33.42 3.82
C GLY A 421 -7.86 32.20 3.03
N TRP A 422 -7.58 32.37 1.74
CA TRP A 422 -7.34 31.25 0.82
C TRP A 422 -5.86 30.89 0.67
N SER A 423 -4.99 31.90 0.70
CA SER A 423 -3.55 31.70 0.51
C SER A 423 -2.79 32.82 1.17
N VAL A 424 -1.68 32.49 1.83
CA VAL A 424 -0.82 33.46 2.52
C VAL A 424 0.60 33.36 1.97
N ARG A 425 1.24 34.50 1.70
CA ARG A 425 2.63 34.57 1.23
C ARG A 425 3.43 35.66 1.94
N GLN A 426 4.72 35.39 2.12
CA GLN A 426 5.67 36.38 2.63
C GLN A 426 5.88 37.48 1.58
N TYR A 427 5.82 38.74 2.02
CA TYR A 427 6.12 39.91 1.21
C TYR A 427 6.98 40.88 2.02
N ASN A 428 8.30 40.84 1.82
CA ASN A 428 9.27 41.54 2.65
C ASN A 428 9.05 41.23 4.15
N ASP A 429 8.83 42.23 4.99
CA ASP A 429 8.52 42.07 6.42
C ASP A 429 7.03 41.83 6.72
N LEU A 430 6.17 41.81 5.70
CA LEU A 430 4.73 41.60 5.80
C LEU A 430 4.33 40.20 5.36
N LEU A 431 3.10 39.81 5.70
CA LEU A 431 2.38 38.76 4.97
C LEU A 431 1.29 39.39 4.14
N LEU A 432 1.07 38.82 2.96
CA LEU A 432 -0.10 39.08 2.14
C LEU A 432 -0.99 37.86 2.16
N GLU A 433 -2.30 38.07 2.19
CA GLU A 433 -3.29 37.01 2.12
C GLU A 433 -4.33 37.31 1.04
N GLY A 434 -4.52 36.35 0.14
CA GLY A 434 -5.61 36.36 -0.82
C GLY A 434 -6.92 35.97 -0.14
N THR A 435 -7.96 36.79 -0.32
CA THR A 435 -9.27 36.63 0.31
C THR A 435 -10.41 36.54 -0.71
N TYR A 436 -11.66 36.38 -0.25
CA TYR A 436 -12.84 36.51 -1.11
C TYR A 436 -13.04 37.93 -1.67
N THR A 437 -12.44 38.95 -1.06
CA THR A 437 -12.74 40.36 -1.35
C THR A 437 -11.50 41.19 -1.66
N GLY A 438 -10.45 40.56 -2.20
CA GLY A 438 -9.17 41.19 -2.51
C GLY A 438 -8.02 40.61 -1.72
N ILE A 439 -6.96 41.42 -1.54
CA ILE A 439 -5.76 41.04 -0.79
C ILE A 439 -5.69 41.87 0.49
N ILE A 440 -5.30 41.24 1.59
CA ILE A 440 -5.02 41.90 2.87
C ILE A 440 -3.57 41.69 3.29
N SER A 441 -3.11 42.48 4.24
CA SER A 441 -1.76 42.38 4.78
C SER A 441 -1.74 42.24 6.30
N PHE A 442 -0.71 41.55 6.78
CA PHE A 442 -0.40 41.40 8.20
C PHE A 442 0.99 41.92 8.51
N ALA A 443 1.12 42.52 9.68
CA ALA A 443 2.39 42.96 10.24
C ALA A 443 2.57 42.38 11.65
N ILE A 444 3.83 42.32 12.09
CA ILE A 444 4.16 41.93 13.45
C ILE A 444 3.82 43.08 14.40
N ASN A 445 3.03 42.77 15.43
CA ASN A 445 2.71 43.70 16.51
C ASN A 445 3.90 43.82 17.52
N PRO A 446 3.85 44.75 18.48
CA PRO A 446 4.90 44.89 19.50
C PRO A 446 5.13 43.62 20.37
N GLU A 447 4.18 42.70 20.41
CA GLU A 447 4.27 41.41 21.13
C GLU A 447 4.92 40.30 20.28
N GLY A 448 5.35 40.61 19.05
CA GLY A 448 5.96 39.64 18.14
C GLY A 448 4.96 38.75 17.39
N LYS A 449 3.65 39.02 17.48
CA LYS A 449 2.60 38.21 16.86
C LYS A 449 2.10 38.85 15.54
N TRP A 450 1.72 38.01 14.57
CA TRP A 450 1.07 38.51 13.36
C TRP A 450 -0.29 39.13 13.68
N SER A 451 -0.55 40.30 13.10
CA SER A 451 -1.77 41.07 13.33
C SER A 451 -2.22 41.72 12.03
N PHE A 452 -3.54 41.82 11.83
CA PHE A 452 -4.10 42.48 10.65
C PHE A 452 -3.60 43.93 10.58
N ARG A 453 -3.11 44.32 9.41
CA ARG A 453 -2.60 45.66 9.17
C ARG A 453 -3.61 46.49 8.36
N ASN A 454 -3.89 46.07 7.13
CA ASN A 454 -4.81 46.76 6.23
C ASN A 454 -5.23 45.87 5.05
N ARG A 455 -6.34 46.23 4.42
CA ARG A 455 -6.67 45.78 3.06
C ARG A 455 -5.78 46.51 2.05
N ILE A 456 -5.37 45.84 0.98
CA ILE A 456 -4.65 46.48 -0.12
C ILE A 456 -5.66 47.26 -0.98
N ILE A 457 -5.50 48.58 -1.02
CA ILE A 457 -6.40 49.49 -1.73
C ILE A 457 -6.20 49.34 -3.25
N GLY A 458 -7.28 49.47 -4.03
CA GLY A 458 -7.20 49.43 -5.50
C GLY A 458 -7.32 48.04 -6.12
N TYR A 459 -7.56 46.99 -5.32
CA TYR A 459 -7.80 45.63 -5.81
C TYR A 459 -8.77 44.87 -4.91
N ILE A 460 -9.97 44.58 -5.43
CA ILE A 460 -11.08 43.95 -4.69
C ILE A 460 -11.48 42.57 -5.23
N GLU A 461 -10.71 42.05 -6.19
CA GLU A 461 -11.02 40.79 -6.86
C GLU A 461 -10.70 39.59 -5.95
N PRO A 462 -11.57 38.57 -5.88
CA PRO A 462 -11.28 37.33 -5.18
C PRO A 462 -9.94 36.71 -5.60
N SER A 463 -9.09 36.38 -4.63
CA SER A 463 -7.72 35.91 -4.86
C SER A 463 -7.50 34.53 -4.28
N ARG A 464 -7.76 33.50 -5.09
CA ARG A 464 -7.69 32.09 -4.65
C ARG A 464 -6.27 31.68 -4.27
N SER A 465 -5.31 32.12 -5.04
CA SER A 465 -3.90 31.86 -4.81
C SER A 465 -3.13 33.11 -5.16
N ILE A 466 -2.12 33.43 -4.34
CA ILE A 466 -1.18 34.50 -4.61
C ILE A 466 0.26 33.97 -4.56
N GLU A 467 1.14 34.57 -5.36
CA GLU A 467 2.59 34.40 -5.29
C GLU A 467 3.30 35.73 -5.45
N VAL A 468 4.49 35.86 -4.84
CA VAL A 468 5.35 37.04 -4.98
C VAL A 468 6.56 36.66 -5.82
N ASP A 469 6.73 37.33 -6.96
CA ASP A 469 7.88 37.09 -7.83
C ASP A 469 9.16 37.77 -7.31
N TYR A 470 10.28 37.51 -7.98
CA TYR A 470 11.60 38.01 -7.58
C TYR A 470 11.76 39.52 -7.76
N LEU A 471 10.87 40.18 -8.49
CA LEU A 471 10.83 41.64 -8.66
C LEU A 471 9.88 42.31 -7.65
N GLY A 472 9.17 41.52 -6.84
CA GLY A 472 8.21 42.02 -5.86
C GLY A 472 6.82 42.28 -6.43
N TYR A 473 6.51 41.83 -7.64
CA TYR A 473 5.12 41.82 -8.11
C TYR A 473 4.33 40.69 -7.45
N ILE A 474 3.06 40.94 -7.24
CA ILE A 474 2.12 39.96 -6.72
C ILE A 474 1.33 39.40 -7.88
N TRP A 475 1.39 38.10 -8.04
CA TRP A 475 0.56 37.37 -8.98
C TRP A 475 -0.62 36.78 -8.23
N ALA A 476 -1.84 37.01 -8.69
CA ALA A 476 -3.07 36.56 -8.06
C ALA A 476 -3.98 35.85 -9.07
N THR A 477 -4.46 34.66 -8.73
CA THR A 477 -5.42 33.91 -9.56
C THR A 477 -6.85 34.13 -9.07
N HIS A 478 -7.72 34.59 -9.97
CA HIS A 478 -9.15 34.66 -9.71
C HIS A 478 -9.80 33.29 -9.94
N PRO A 479 -10.77 32.87 -9.10
CA PRO A 479 -11.42 31.55 -9.23
C PRO A 479 -12.14 31.29 -10.57
N GLN A 480 -12.50 32.35 -11.31
CA GLN A 480 -13.38 32.28 -12.49
C GLN A 480 -12.96 33.17 -13.68
N LYS A 481 -11.98 34.06 -13.51
CA LYS A 481 -11.65 35.07 -14.54
C LYS A 481 -10.32 34.66 -15.16
N GLY A 482 -9.23 35.10 -14.52
CA GLY A 482 -7.89 34.78 -14.96
C GLY A 482 -6.87 35.22 -13.92
N ILE A 483 -5.73 35.70 -14.40
CA ILE A 483 -4.56 36.01 -13.59
C ILE A 483 -4.38 37.52 -13.56
N TYR A 484 -4.02 38.05 -12.39
CA TYR A 484 -3.64 39.44 -12.21
C TYR A 484 -2.19 39.51 -11.77
N ARG A 485 -1.44 40.46 -12.33
CA ARG A 485 -0.14 40.88 -11.81
C ARG A 485 -0.30 42.27 -11.22
N LEU A 486 0.00 42.42 -9.95
CA LEU A 486 -0.18 43.63 -9.18
C LEU A 486 1.18 44.18 -8.77
N GLU A 487 1.32 45.49 -8.89
CA GLU A 487 2.44 46.26 -8.36
C GLU A 487 1.92 47.09 -7.20
N LEU A 488 2.55 46.96 -6.03
CA LEU A 488 2.19 47.77 -4.87
C LEU A 488 3.05 49.02 -4.80
N ASN A 489 2.54 50.04 -4.11
CA ASN A 489 3.36 51.18 -3.68
C ASN A 489 4.41 50.75 -2.64
N GLU A 490 5.35 51.64 -2.32
CA GLU A 490 6.43 51.37 -1.36
C GLU A 490 5.93 50.99 0.04
N LYS A 491 4.75 51.48 0.45
CA LYS A 491 4.13 51.17 1.75
C LYS A 491 3.42 49.82 1.76
N ALA A 492 3.32 49.15 0.62
CA ALA A 492 2.55 47.93 0.43
C ALA A 492 1.11 48.05 0.98
N ASP A 493 0.44 49.18 0.72
CA ASP A 493 -0.94 49.42 1.15
C ASP A 493 -1.92 49.73 0.00
N SER A 494 -1.42 49.98 -1.21
CA SER A 494 -2.24 50.17 -2.40
C SER A 494 -1.59 49.62 -3.67
N VAL A 495 -2.40 49.12 -4.60
CA VAL A 495 -1.97 48.77 -5.96
C VAL A 495 -1.77 50.03 -6.80
N ILE A 496 -0.61 50.16 -7.45
CA ILE A 496 -0.28 51.26 -8.36
C ILE A 496 -0.34 50.85 -9.83
N ASN A 497 -0.25 49.56 -10.13
CA ASN A 497 -0.34 49.03 -11.49
C ASN A 497 -0.92 47.62 -11.48
N THR A 498 -1.74 47.32 -12.48
CA THR A 498 -2.41 46.02 -12.64
C THR A 498 -2.30 45.57 -14.09
N LEU A 499 -1.76 44.38 -14.31
CA LEU A 499 -1.93 43.65 -15.57
C LEU A 499 -2.94 42.54 -15.36
N TYR A 500 -3.84 42.35 -16.32
CA TYR A 500 -4.84 41.29 -16.30
C TYR A 500 -4.66 40.39 -17.51
N PHE A 501 -4.66 39.09 -17.26
CA PHE A 501 -4.55 38.05 -18.25
C PHE A 501 -5.82 37.19 -18.17
N SER A 502 -6.67 37.26 -19.20
CA SER A 502 -7.94 36.53 -19.25
C SER A 502 -7.77 35.03 -19.52
N SER A 503 -6.60 34.59 -19.96
CA SER A 503 -6.25 33.19 -20.21
C SER A 503 -4.73 33.04 -20.22
N THR A 504 -4.23 31.82 -19.98
CA THR A 504 -2.83 31.43 -20.21
C THR A 504 -2.54 31.04 -21.66
N GLY A 505 -3.53 31.12 -22.55
CA GLY A 505 -3.49 30.55 -23.91
C GLY A 505 -3.97 29.10 -23.98
N ASP A 506 -4.33 28.51 -22.83
CA ASP A 506 -4.98 27.21 -22.72
C ASP A 506 -6.51 27.38 -22.56
N THR A 507 -7.25 26.33 -22.89
CA THR A 507 -8.72 26.24 -22.72
C THR A 507 -9.15 25.99 -21.28
N SER A 508 -8.22 25.66 -20.37
CA SER A 508 -8.55 25.39 -18.97
C SER A 508 -9.06 26.65 -18.26
N ALA A 509 -10.24 26.54 -17.67
CA ALA A 509 -10.86 27.60 -16.89
C ALA A 509 -10.22 27.79 -15.50
N ARG A 510 -9.37 26.86 -15.05
CA ARG A 510 -8.72 26.90 -13.74
C ARG A 510 -7.21 26.92 -13.89
N VAL A 511 -6.60 27.95 -13.32
CA VAL A 511 -5.15 28.09 -13.25
C VAL A 511 -4.72 28.01 -11.79
N SER A 512 -3.75 27.17 -11.52
CA SER A 512 -3.03 27.18 -10.24
C SER A 512 -1.72 27.93 -10.39
N ILE A 513 -1.24 28.53 -9.31
CA ILE A 513 0.02 29.27 -9.29
C ILE A 513 0.90 28.68 -8.20
N SER A 514 2.21 28.63 -8.48
CA SER A 514 3.23 28.21 -7.53
C SER A 514 4.55 28.90 -7.85
N LYS A 515 5.56 28.65 -7.02
CA LYS A 515 6.90 29.20 -7.17
C LYS A 515 7.94 28.08 -7.15
N ILE A 516 8.75 27.99 -8.20
CA ILE A 516 9.86 27.03 -8.32
C ILE A 516 11.13 27.81 -8.65
N ASN A 517 12.22 27.59 -7.91
CA ASN A 517 13.51 28.26 -8.12
C ASN A 517 13.40 29.79 -8.26
N ASN A 518 12.57 30.40 -7.40
CA ASN A 518 12.26 31.83 -7.38
C ASN A 518 11.47 32.37 -8.60
N GLN A 519 11.03 31.51 -9.51
CA GLN A 519 10.19 31.85 -10.65
C GLN A 519 8.73 31.47 -10.36
N VAL A 520 7.82 32.39 -10.66
CA VAL A 520 6.38 32.13 -10.60
C VAL A 520 5.98 31.32 -11.81
N ILE A 521 5.28 30.21 -11.57
CA ILE A 521 4.75 29.31 -12.59
C ILE A 521 3.22 29.25 -12.52
N PHE A 522 2.60 29.07 -13.68
CA PHE A 522 1.16 28.92 -13.83
C PHE A 522 0.87 27.54 -14.41
N MET A 523 -0.02 26.80 -13.77
CA MET A 523 -0.32 25.42 -14.11
C MET A 523 -1.79 25.29 -14.51
N THR A 524 -2.02 24.70 -15.68
CA THR A 524 -3.35 24.27 -16.15
C THR A 524 -3.44 22.75 -16.13
N CYS A 525 -4.56 22.19 -16.61
CA CYS A 525 -4.74 20.74 -16.66
C CYS A 525 -3.72 20.00 -17.56
N GLY A 526 -3.09 20.69 -18.52
CA GLY A 526 -2.18 20.05 -19.48
C GLY A 526 -0.81 20.71 -19.63
N ASN A 527 -0.61 21.92 -19.08
CA ASN A 527 0.57 22.73 -19.37
C ASN A 527 1.07 23.50 -18.14
N ILE A 528 2.36 23.83 -18.17
CA ILE A 528 3.01 24.73 -17.21
C ILE A 528 3.57 25.92 -18.00
N PHE A 529 3.25 27.13 -17.53
CA PHE A 529 3.65 28.39 -18.14
C PHE A 529 4.51 29.20 -17.17
N CYS A 530 5.39 30.00 -17.74
CA CYS A 530 6.12 31.04 -17.02
C CYS A 530 5.84 32.38 -17.69
N PHE A 531 5.87 33.46 -16.92
CA PHE A 531 5.79 34.79 -17.49
C PHE A 531 7.12 35.19 -18.16
N ASP A 532 7.05 35.66 -19.40
CA ASP A 532 8.18 36.23 -20.12
C ASP A 532 8.29 37.73 -19.81
N TYR A 533 9.27 38.08 -18.98
CA TYR A 533 9.48 39.46 -18.55
C TYR A 533 10.05 40.37 -19.66
N GLU A 534 10.64 39.80 -20.71
CA GLU A 534 11.21 40.57 -21.83
C GLU A 534 10.13 40.97 -22.84
N ASN A 535 9.22 40.04 -23.16
CA ASN A 535 8.23 40.23 -24.21
C ASN A 535 6.82 40.63 -23.72
N LYS A 536 6.60 40.67 -22.39
CA LYS A 536 5.38 41.10 -21.67
C LYS A 536 4.05 40.56 -22.21
#